data_AF-A0A8T1WGC3-F1
#
_entry.id   AF-A0A8T1WGC3-F1
#
_cell.length_a   1.000
_cell.length_b   1.000
_cell.length_c   1.000
_cell.angle_alpha   90.00
_cell.angle_beta   90.00
_cell.angle_gamma   90.00
#
_symmetry.space_group_name_H-M   'P 1'
#
loop_
_entity.id
_entity.type
_entity.pdbx_description
1 polymer ?
#
loop_
_entity_poly.entity_id
_entity_poly.type
_entity_poly.pdbx_seq_one_letter_code
_entity_poly.pdbx_strand_id
1 'polypeptide(L)'
;MASGEQFLTKKYEKWNNFQDDSDSDSEDVPRVPTQFDVEGDADIVISTEMLLTPKQAERYRKLEKKQLEVWQVVVRQLRVWSASSTGAEEGHDAVPCRPYCILVNNLYPLGQVVSKKICDPPEVYPSPQTVLDLTLQAMLDPPTSTPQHRPDKIVFPDKNFVGQLRKSYSALGIECSYLSESDGIDAYIQELSQHLIRKDFASVAEVSERAGLMSGAGMTTEALAAFYSACEQYAKLEPWDHLAERQAIQVDAVGDEELRLDARHHVGRGTVFSSVISTHTGSGPNGEGGDHIRGMALFYTRADLERRVLPPGEQLALMENPELRRCAKCDKRAAPGMELKRCTRCKCNFYCDAQCQRSHWKDHKVSCTPPGSAASGSGEHKIVWGAKEMSILYGPQTSVPFDDLDVITKHSLPIAKVEGEPLYPSAVVFRKGDASVPDVAELVWLTRALNAQIELVGKQPLFMQNTMGELLGLDDPDSEPRKLELKCKTLGFDDHLVIRNSTVLTMQDVERLRKMVTKRQVGAQKAAETNESDAKPSNEEAKEGSDGNDDDNDGADLQDGEKGCIVM
;
A
#
# COMPACT_ATOMS: atom_id res chain seq x y z
N MET A 1 -6.36 0.96 24.24
CA MET A 1 -5.21 0.87 23.34
C MET A 1 -4.19 -0.03 24.01
N ALA A 2 -4.28 -1.33 23.75
CA ALA A 2 -3.20 -2.25 24.09
C ALA A 2 -2.28 -2.27 22.86
N SER A 3 -1.04 -1.82 23.03
CA SER A 3 0.00 -1.93 22.00
C SER A 3 0.18 -3.41 21.65
N GLY A 4 0.03 -3.76 20.37
CA GLY A 4 0.14 -5.15 19.88
C GLY A 4 1.56 -5.74 19.98
N GLU A 5 2.48 -5.08 20.66
CA GLU A 5 3.93 -5.35 20.67
C GLU A 5 4.39 -6.19 21.87
N GLN A 6 3.56 -6.42 22.89
CA GLN A 6 4.04 -6.95 24.18
C GLN A 6 4.30 -8.47 24.28
N PHE A 7 4.34 -9.24 23.19
CA PHE A 7 4.45 -10.72 23.31
C PHE A 7 5.59 -11.39 22.53
N LEU A 8 6.60 -10.63 22.09
CA LEU A 8 7.79 -11.19 21.43
C LEU A 8 9.02 -11.12 22.35
N THR A 9 8.89 -11.67 23.55
CA THR A 9 10.02 -11.77 24.49
C THR A 9 11.05 -12.79 24.00
N LYS A 10 12.18 -12.26 23.50
CA LYS A 10 13.55 -12.81 23.44
C LYS A 10 13.74 -14.25 22.94
N LYS A 11 14.50 -14.38 21.83
CA LYS A 11 15.06 -15.63 21.24
C LYS A 11 14.12 -16.83 21.37
N TYR A 12 13.36 -17.08 20.32
CA TYR A 12 12.35 -18.13 20.29
C TYR A 12 12.95 -19.54 20.20
N GLU A 13 13.64 -19.98 21.27
CA GLU A 13 14.25 -21.30 21.43
C GLU A 13 13.22 -22.44 21.51
N LYS A 14 11.92 -22.12 21.51
CA LYS A 14 10.82 -23.08 21.67
C LYS A 14 10.56 -23.97 20.45
N TRP A 15 11.00 -23.60 19.23
CA TRP A 15 10.82 -24.44 18.03
C TRP A 15 11.62 -25.74 18.08
N ASN A 16 12.81 -25.73 18.69
CA ASN A 16 13.71 -26.89 18.76
C ASN A 16 13.10 -28.10 19.48
N ASN A 17 12.05 -27.90 20.28
CA ASN A 17 11.40 -28.93 21.09
C ASN A 17 9.91 -29.12 20.76
N PHE A 18 9.39 -28.50 19.69
CA PHE A 18 8.00 -28.70 19.30
C PHE A 18 7.84 -30.04 18.57
N GLN A 19 7.50 -31.09 19.33
CA GLN A 19 6.83 -32.27 18.82
C GLN A 19 5.33 -32.06 19.07
N ASP A 20 4.53 -31.97 18.02
CA ASP A 20 3.08 -32.01 18.17
C ASP A 20 2.66 -33.45 18.48
N ASP A 21 2.83 -33.86 19.73
CA ASP A 21 2.39 -35.15 20.24
C ASP A 21 0.88 -35.16 20.54
N SER A 22 0.11 -34.16 20.08
CA SER A 22 -1.34 -34.18 20.28
C SER A 22 -2.01 -35.13 19.29
N ASP A 23 -2.15 -36.38 19.73
CA ASP A 23 -3.14 -37.37 19.27
C ASP A 23 -4.60 -36.88 19.44
N SER A 24 -4.87 -35.57 19.47
CA SER A 24 -6.23 -35.02 19.56
C SER A 24 -6.93 -34.93 18.20
N ASP A 25 -6.52 -35.75 17.22
CA ASP A 25 -7.10 -35.90 15.88
C ASP A 25 -8.48 -36.60 15.90
N SER A 26 -9.28 -36.43 16.95
CA SER A 26 -10.59 -37.08 17.08
C SER A 26 -11.79 -36.19 16.69
N GLU A 27 -11.57 -35.06 16.04
CA GLU A 27 -12.68 -34.29 15.46
C GLU A 27 -12.72 -34.48 13.95
N ASP A 28 -13.78 -35.14 13.47
CA ASP A 28 -14.06 -35.40 12.06
C ASP A 28 -14.00 -34.11 11.24
N VAL A 29 -12.90 -33.91 10.50
CA VAL A 29 -12.76 -32.82 9.54
C VAL A 29 -13.84 -32.98 8.46
N PRO A 30 -14.66 -31.96 8.15
CA PRO A 30 -15.77 -32.09 7.21
C PRO A 30 -15.30 -32.54 5.82
N ARG A 31 -15.87 -33.64 5.32
CA ARG A 31 -15.67 -34.08 3.92
C ARG A 31 -16.39 -33.12 2.97
N VAL A 32 -15.64 -32.23 2.32
CA VAL A 32 -16.16 -31.34 1.27
C VAL A 32 -15.95 -31.99 -0.11
N PRO A 33 -16.97 -32.05 -0.99
CA PRO A 33 -16.79 -32.48 -2.38
C PRO A 33 -15.86 -31.52 -3.12
N THR A 34 -14.76 -32.02 -3.66
CA THR A 34 -13.70 -31.22 -4.30
C THR A 34 -13.87 -31.15 -5.81
N GLN A 35 -13.78 -29.95 -6.37
CA GLN A 35 -13.54 -29.75 -7.81
C GLN A 35 -12.04 -29.56 -8.00
N PHE A 36 -11.46 -30.23 -9.00
CA PHE A 36 -10.02 -30.14 -9.29
C PHE A 36 -9.80 -29.65 -10.72
N ASP A 37 -8.79 -28.81 -10.89
CA ASP A 37 -8.24 -28.49 -12.21
C ASP A 37 -6.95 -29.29 -12.44
N VAL A 38 -6.85 -29.87 -13.63
CA VAL A 38 -5.73 -30.72 -14.09
C VAL A 38 -4.97 -30.01 -15.23
N GLU A 39 -5.48 -28.89 -15.74
CA GLU A 39 -4.84 -28.10 -16.78
C GLU A 39 -3.63 -27.35 -16.20
N GLY A 40 -2.41 -27.76 -16.58
CA GLY A 40 -1.18 -27.06 -16.16
C GLY A 40 0.07 -27.90 -16.01
N ASP A 41 -0.04 -29.23 -16.12
CA ASP A 41 1.10 -30.16 -16.01
C ASP A 41 2.06 -30.08 -17.22
N ALA A 42 1.56 -29.62 -18.38
CA ALA A 42 2.33 -29.52 -19.62
C ALA A 42 3.43 -28.44 -19.59
N ASP A 43 3.27 -27.40 -18.77
CA ASP A 43 4.20 -26.26 -18.70
C ASP A 43 5.32 -26.46 -17.66
N ILE A 44 5.41 -27.64 -17.05
CA ILE A 44 6.33 -27.90 -15.94
C ILE A 44 7.69 -28.38 -16.45
N VAL A 45 8.73 -27.61 -16.14
CA VAL A 45 10.12 -28.01 -16.42
C VAL A 45 10.55 -29.07 -15.41
N ILE A 46 10.78 -30.29 -15.89
CA ILE A 46 11.18 -31.42 -15.04
C ILE A 46 12.70 -31.42 -14.84
N SER A 47 13.14 -31.40 -13.59
CA SER A 47 14.53 -31.51 -13.22
C SER A 47 15.08 -32.91 -13.51
N THR A 48 16.32 -32.97 -13.98
CA THR A 48 17.05 -34.23 -14.12
C THR A 48 17.73 -34.66 -12.83
N GLU A 49 17.70 -33.84 -11.78
CA GLU A 49 18.30 -34.16 -10.49
C GLU A 49 17.51 -35.26 -9.76
N MET A 50 18.22 -36.13 -9.04
CA MET A 50 17.62 -37.13 -8.17
C MET A 50 18.02 -36.84 -6.74
N LEU A 51 17.04 -36.43 -5.92
CA LEU A 51 17.23 -36.04 -4.52
C LEU A 51 17.27 -37.24 -3.56
N LEU A 52 17.14 -38.46 -4.09
CA LEU A 52 17.26 -39.71 -3.33
C LEU A 52 18.62 -40.34 -3.57
N THR A 53 19.25 -40.81 -2.49
CA THR A 53 20.36 -41.75 -2.64
C THR A 53 19.85 -43.10 -3.13
N PRO A 54 20.67 -43.90 -3.84
CA PRO A 54 20.28 -45.24 -4.28
C PRO A 54 19.79 -46.15 -3.16
N LYS A 55 20.39 -46.02 -1.96
CA LYS A 55 20.00 -46.79 -0.76
C LYS A 55 18.62 -46.39 -0.26
N GLN A 56 18.29 -45.09 -0.24
CA GLN A 56 16.95 -44.63 0.11
C GLN A 56 15.93 -45.14 -0.91
N ALA A 57 16.22 -44.99 -2.21
CA ALA A 57 15.31 -45.44 -3.26
C ALA A 57 14.97 -46.94 -3.11
N GLU A 58 15.96 -47.78 -2.82
CA GLU A 58 15.74 -49.21 -2.58
C GLU A 58 14.92 -49.47 -1.30
N ARG A 59 15.22 -48.77 -0.20
CA ARG A 59 14.50 -48.89 1.08
C ARG A 59 13.01 -48.61 0.91
N TYR A 60 12.66 -47.45 0.34
CA TYR A 60 11.27 -47.04 0.21
C TYR A 60 10.52 -47.80 -0.89
N ARG A 61 11.22 -48.29 -1.92
CA ARG A 61 10.60 -49.14 -2.95
C ARG A 61 10.15 -50.51 -2.42
N LYS A 62 10.66 -50.96 -1.27
CA LYS A 62 10.22 -52.20 -0.61
C LYS A 62 8.89 -52.06 0.14
N LEU A 63 8.44 -50.83 0.41
CA LEU A 63 7.15 -50.60 1.04
C LEU A 63 6.01 -51.03 0.12
N GLU A 64 4.93 -51.53 0.73
CA GLU A 64 3.70 -51.85 0.01
C GLU A 64 3.16 -50.59 -0.67
N LYS A 65 2.78 -50.72 -1.94
CA LYS A 65 2.17 -49.63 -2.69
C LYS A 65 0.65 -49.78 -2.63
N LYS A 66 -0.02 -48.86 -1.94
CA LYS A 66 -1.49 -48.82 -1.94
C LYS A 66 -1.98 -48.23 -3.25
N GLN A 67 -2.76 -49.01 -4.00
CA GLN A 67 -3.31 -48.58 -5.28
C GLN A 67 -4.37 -47.50 -5.09
N LEU A 68 -4.46 -46.55 -6.03
CA LEU A 68 -5.40 -45.44 -6.05
C LEU A 68 -5.24 -44.41 -4.92
N GLU A 69 -4.37 -44.63 -3.95
CA GLU A 69 -4.15 -43.67 -2.88
C GLU A 69 -3.43 -42.43 -3.40
N VAL A 70 -4.04 -41.26 -3.16
CA VAL A 70 -3.52 -39.97 -3.63
C VAL A 70 -3.22 -39.10 -2.43
N TRP A 71 -1.97 -38.70 -2.29
CA TRP A 71 -1.57 -37.69 -1.32
C TRP A 71 -1.40 -36.34 -2.01
N GLN A 72 -1.91 -35.27 -1.42
CA GLN A 72 -1.61 -33.90 -1.82
C GLN A 72 -0.71 -33.25 -0.78
N VAL A 73 0.39 -32.66 -1.23
CA VAL A 73 1.28 -31.91 -0.35
C VAL A 73 1.09 -30.42 -0.63
N VAL A 74 0.77 -29.67 0.43
CA VAL A 74 0.49 -28.24 0.36
C VAL A 74 1.43 -27.50 1.31
N VAL A 75 1.94 -26.35 0.88
CA VAL A 75 2.75 -25.46 1.73
C VAL A 75 2.02 -24.13 1.85
N ARG A 76 1.66 -23.74 3.07
CA ARG A 76 0.92 -22.48 3.35
C ARG A 76 1.57 -21.73 4.50
N GLN A 77 1.41 -20.41 4.51
CA GLN A 77 1.70 -19.60 5.69
C GLN A 77 0.52 -19.67 6.67
N LEU A 78 0.80 -19.90 7.95
CA LEU A 78 -0.24 -19.86 8.98
C LEU A 78 -0.74 -18.43 9.18
N ARG A 79 -1.99 -18.29 9.63
CA ARG A 79 -2.63 -16.99 9.90
C ARG A 79 -2.41 -16.57 11.35
N VAL A 80 -1.14 -16.54 11.75
CA VAL A 80 -0.66 -16.13 13.07
C VAL A 80 0.70 -15.46 12.96
N TRP A 81 1.03 -14.64 13.95
CA TRP A 81 2.36 -14.06 14.14
C TRP A 81 3.18 -14.91 15.11
N SER A 82 4.39 -15.25 14.68
CA SER A 82 5.41 -15.91 15.49
C SER A 82 6.71 -15.12 15.43
N ALA A 83 7.65 -15.39 16.33
CA ALA A 83 8.98 -14.80 16.24
C ALA A 83 9.82 -15.47 15.14
N SER A 84 10.47 -14.67 14.31
CA SER A 84 11.44 -15.09 13.31
C SER A 84 12.67 -15.73 13.96
N SER A 85 13.32 -16.62 13.21
CA SER A 85 14.64 -17.16 13.57
C SER A 85 15.76 -16.11 13.50
N THR A 86 15.60 -15.08 12.66
CA THR A 86 16.47 -13.91 12.64
C THR A 86 16.12 -13.05 13.86
N GLY A 87 16.97 -13.12 14.88
CA GLY A 87 16.78 -12.34 16.10
C GLY A 87 16.80 -10.84 15.79
N ALA A 88 15.97 -10.07 16.49
CA ALA A 88 16.07 -8.62 16.45
C ALA A 88 17.40 -8.14 17.06
N GLU A 89 17.85 -6.95 16.67
CA GLU A 89 19.02 -6.30 17.27
C GLU A 89 18.87 -6.21 18.79
N GLU A 90 19.98 -6.19 19.53
CA GLU A 90 19.96 -6.18 21.00
C GLU A 90 19.12 -5.00 21.52
N GLY A 91 18.00 -5.32 22.19
CA GLY A 91 17.09 -4.32 22.77
C GLY A 91 15.77 -4.12 22.02
N HIS A 92 15.60 -4.71 20.83
CA HIS A 92 14.36 -4.67 20.06
C HIS A 92 13.49 -5.94 20.24
N ASP A 93 12.18 -5.80 20.02
CA ASP A 93 11.22 -6.92 20.00
C ASP A 93 11.51 -7.87 18.85
N ALA A 94 11.22 -9.17 19.00
CA ALA A 94 11.51 -10.15 17.94
C ALA A 94 10.80 -9.78 16.62
N VAL A 95 11.45 -10.04 15.49
CA VAL A 95 10.86 -9.75 14.18
C VAL A 95 9.66 -10.67 13.96
N PRO A 96 8.44 -10.14 13.77
CA PRO A 96 7.26 -10.97 13.57
C PRO A 96 7.28 -11.61 12.17
N CYS A 97 6.98 -12.90 12.09
CA CYS A 97 6.83 -13.63 10.84
C CYS A 97 5.63 -14.58 10.86
N ARG A 98 5.10 -14.89 9.68
CA ARG A 98 4.10 -15.95 9.49
C ARG A 98 4.81 -17.27 9.19
N PRO A 99 4.65 -18.30 10.04
CA PRO A 99 5.36 -19.55 9.85
C PRO A 99 4.81 -20.34 8.66
N TYR A 100 5.67 -20.93 7.85
CA TYR A 100 5.28 -21.88 6.81
C TYR A 100 4.96 -23.25 7.42
N CYS A 101 3.88 -23.87 6.96
CA CYS A 101 3.49 -25.22 7.32
C CYS A 101 3.37 -26.08 6.07
N ILE A 102 3.95 -27.28 6.13
CA ILE A 102 3.81 -28.34 5.14
C ILE A 102 2.72 -29.28 5.62
N LEU A 103 1.70 -29.50 4.80
CA LEU A 103 0.62 -30.44 5.03
C LEU A 103 0.69 -31.55 4.00
N VAL A 104 0.71 -32.80 4.45
CA VAL A 104 0.58 -34.00 3.61
C VAL A 104 -0.81 -34.55 3.85
N ASN A 105 -1.69 -34.48 2.85
CA ASN A 105 -3.09 -34.85 2.97
C ASN A 105 -3.40 -36.06 2.12
N ASN A 106 -4.15 -37.03 2.64
CA ASN A 106 -4.72 -38.12 1.87
C ASN A 106 -6.01 -37.62 1.23
N LEU A 107 -5.96 -37.21 -0.05
CA LEU A 107 -7.14 -36.77 -0.79
C LEU A 107 -8.11 -37.94 -1.06
N TYR A 108 -7.54 -39.12 -1.31
CA TYR A 108 -8.31 -40.33 -1.54
C TYR A 108 -7.57 -41.55 -0.99
N PRO A 109 -8.24 -42.45 -0.27
CA PRO A 109 -9.70 -42.51 -0.04
C PRO A 109 -10.20 -41.81 1.23
N LEU A 110 -9.30 -41.34 2.12
CA LEU A 110 -9.68 -41.01 3.50
C LEU A 110 -10.11 -39.55 3.69
N GLY A 111 -9.53 -38.62 2.94
CA GLY A 111 -9.80 -37.19 3.08
C GLY A 111 -9.28 -36.62 4.40
N GLN A 112 -8.09 -37.05 4.84
CA GLN A 112 -7.51 -36.71 6.15
C GLN A 112 -6.08 -36.22 6.04
N VAL A 113 -5.58 -35.49 7.05
CA VAL A 113 -4.17 -35.12 7.14
C VAL A 113 -3.35 -36.35 7.51
N VAL A 114 -2.33 -36.66 6.72
CA VAL A 114 -1.37 -37.75 6.94
C VAL A 114 -0.21 -37.27 7.82
N SER A 115 0.29 -36.07 7.55
CA SER A 115 1.39 -35.50 8.32
C SER A 115 1.38 -34.00 8.18
N LYS A 116 1.86 -33.32 9.20
CA LYS A 116 2.03 -31.87 9.22
C LYS A 116 3.38 -31.52 9.81
N LYS A 117 4.01 -30.47 9.29
CA LYS A 117 5.26 -29.94 9.84
C LYS A 117 5.28 -28.44 9.69
N ILE A 118 5.49 -27.74 10.79
CA ILE A 118 5.84 -26.32 10.73
C ILE A 118 7.32 -26.21 10.38
N CYS A 119 7.67 -25.31 9.48
CA CYS A 119 9.03 -25.14 9.00
C CYS A 119 9.94 -24.58 10.10
N ASP A 120 11.20 -24.97 10.04
CA ASP A 120 12.28 -24.43 10.87
C ASP A 120 13.47 -24.16 9.95
N PRO A 121 13.82 -22.88 9.69
CA PRO A 121 13.18 -21.66 10.22
C PRO A 121 11.72 -21.44 9.80
N PRO A 122 10.87 -20.82 10.66
CA PRO A 122 9.45 -20.63 10.38
C PRO A 122 9.18 -19.72 9.18
N GLU A 123 9.98 -18.68 8.97
CA GLU A 123 9.83 -17.70 7.89
C GLU A 123 10.34 -18.19 6.52
N VAL A 124 11.00 -19.35 6.46
CA VAL A 124 11.65 -19.85 5.24
C VAL A 124 10.74 -20.84 4.50
N TYR A 125 10.51 -20.58 3.21
CA TYR A 125 9.80 -21.52 2.34
C TYR A 125 10.59 -22.84 2.22
N PRO A 126 9.97 -24.01 2.43
CA PRO A 126 10.68 -25.28 2.50
C PRO A 126 11.29 -25.70 1.16
N SER A 127 12.49 -26.29 1.22
CA SER A 127 13.16 -26.82 0.03
C SER A 127 12.47 -28.10 -0.49
N PRO A 128 12.64 -28.46 -1.78
CA PRO A 128 12.17 -29.74 -2.31
C PRO A 128 12.67 -30.94 -1.49
N GLN A 129 13.92 -30.89 -0.99
CA GLN A 129 14.47 -31.95 -0.13
C GLN A 129 13.69 -32.08 1.18
N THR A 130 13.37 -30.96 1.83
CA THR A 130 12.60 -30.93 3.09
C THR A 130 11.20 -31.55 2.90
N VAL A 131 10.55 -31.22 1.78
CA VAL A 131 9.24 -31.77 1.42
C VAL A 131 9.33 -33.27 1.14
N LEU A 132 10.34 -33.68 0.38
CA LEU A 132 10.60 -35.10 0.09
C LEU A 132 10.80 -35.88 1.40
N ASP A 133 11.70 -35.42 2.27
CA ASP A 133 12.00 -36.09 3.54
C ASP A 133 10.75 -36.24 4.43
N LEU A 134 9.89 -35.21 4.48
CA LEU A 134 8.62 -35.29 5.21
C LEU A 134 7.68 -36.35 4.62
N THR A 135 7.50 -36.39 3.30
CA THR A 135 6.65 -37.41 2.68
C THR A 135 7.20 -38.82 2.86
N LEU A 136 8.53 -38.99 2.81
CA LEU A 136 9.17 -40.28 3.09
C LEU A 136 8.97 -40.71 4.54
N GLN A 137 9.05 -39.77 5.48
CA GLN A 137 8.78 -40.05 6.88
C GLN A 137 7.31 -40.46 7.08
N ALA A 138 6.37 -39.77 6.44
CA ALA A 138 4.94 -40.11 6.48
C ALA A 138 4.64 -41.51 5.91
N MET A 139 5.46 -42.04 4.98
CA MET A 139 5.34 -43.42 4.50
C MET A 139 5.77 -44.46 5.54
N LEU A 140 6.74 -44.11 6.40
CA LEU A 140 7.26 -44.97 7.46
C LEU A 140 6.46 -44.87 8.75
N ASP A 141 5.78 -43.74 8.95
CA ASP A 141 5.03 -43.43 10.16
C ASP A 141 3.71 -42.73 9.80
N PRO A 142 2.77 -43.44 9.14
CA PRO A 142 1.46 -42.89 8.80
C PRO A 142 0.56 -42.82 10.04
N PRO A 143 -0.47 -41.94 10.05
CA PRO A 143 -1.38 -41.85 11.20
C PRO A 143 -2.11 -43.16 11.50
N THR A 144 -2.33 -43.37 12.80
CA THR A 144 -3.30 -44.28 13.43
C THR A 144 -3.43 -45.66 12.78
N SER A 145 -2.79 -46.68 13.35
CA SER A 145 -2.93 -48.12 13.01
C SER A 145 -2.72 -48.50 11.54
N THR A 146 -2.25 -47.59 10.70
CA THR A 146 -1.98 -47.86 9.29
C THR A 146 -0.57 -48.45 9.14
N PRO A 147 -0.40 -49.59 8.45
CA PRO A 147 0.94 -50.12 8.19
C PRO A 147 1.78 -49.18 7.32
N GLN A 148 3.11 -49.31 7.39
CA GLN A 148 4.02 -48.57 6.52
C GLN A 148 3.73 -48.86 5.06
N HIS A 149 3.52 -47.82 4.27
CA HIS A 149 3.16 -47.95 2.87
C HIS A 149 3.55 -46.69 2.10
N ARG A 150 3.58 -46.81 0.78
CA ARG A 150 3.68 -45.67 -0.14
C ARG A 150 2.37 -45.49 -0.90
N PRO A 151 1.98 -44.23 -1.20
CA PRO A 151 0.81 -43.95 -2.00
C PRO A 151 1.03 -44.34 -3.47
N ASP A 152 -0.06 -44.33 -4.23
CA ASP A 152 0.00 -44.49 -5.69
C ASP A 152 0.52 -43.22 -6.35
N LYS A 153 0.03 -42.08 -5.87
CA LYS A 153 0.26 -40.76 -6.45
C LYS A 153 0.49 -39.70 -5.37
N ILE A 154 1.40 -38.78 -5.64
CA ILE A 154 1.61 -37.56 -4.87
C ILE A 154 1.40 -36.36 -5.79
N VAL A 155 0.55 -35.43 -5.39
CA VAL A 155 0.23 -34.23 -6.16
C VAL A 155 0.58 -32.96 -5.42
N PHE A 156 0.92 -31.92 -6.18
CA PHE A 156 1.30 -30.61 -5.63
C PHE A 156 0.54 -29.49 -6.35
N PRO A 157 0.06 -28.46 -5.62
CA PRO A 157 -0.40 -27.21 -6.23
C PRO A 157 0.76 -26.31 -6.67
N ASP A 158 1.96 -26.47 -6.09
CA ASP A 158 3.17 -25.77 -6.55
C ASP A 158 3.85 -26.56 -7.67
N LYS A 159 3.86 -25.97 -8.87
CA LYS A 159 4.49 -26.53 -10.08
C LYS A 159 6.00 -26.73 -9.92
N ASN A 160 6.68 -25.93 -9.10
CA ASN A 160 8.12 -26.07 -8.85
C ASN A 160 8.42 -27.39 -8.13
N PHE A 161 7.62 -27.78 -7.13
CA PHE A 161 7.77 -29.07 -6.47
C PHE A 161 7.55 -30.24 -7.43
N VAL A 162 6.54 -30.16 -8.31
CA VAL A 162 6.34 -31.17 -9.36
C VAL A 162 7.59 -31.31 -10.22
N GLY A 163 8.13 -30.19 -10.72
CA GLY A 163 9.32 -30.18 -11.56
C GLY A 163 10.54 -30.81 -10.88
N GLN A 164 10.79 -30.47 -9.61
CA GLN A 164 11.97 -30.93 -8.87
C GLN A 164 11.85 -32.35 -8.30
N LEU A 165 10.65 -32.79 -7.92
CA LEU A 165 10.46 -34.05 -7.18
C LEU A 165 10.01 -35.23 -8.03
N ARG A 166 9.50 -34.98 -9.25
CA ARG A 166 8.95 -36.03 -10.11
C ARG A 166 9.92 -37.18 -10.38
N LYS A 167 11.19 -36.89 -10.63
CA LYS A 167 12.21 -37.94 -10.85
C LYS A 167 12.46 -38.78 -9.60
N SER A 168 12.50 -38.14 -8.43
CA SER A 168 12.68 -38.81 -7.14
C SER A 168 11.50 -39.74 -6.82
N TYR A 169 10.26 -39.28 -6.95
CA TYR A 169 9.07 -40.12 -6.72
C TYR A 169 8.91 -41.23 -7.76
N SER A 170 9.24 -40.97 -9.03
CA SER A 170 9.24 -42.00 -10.07
C SER A 170 10.20 -43.15 -9.75
N ALA A 171 11.36 -42.86 -9.15
CA ALA A 171 12.28 -43.90 -8.67
C ALA A 171 11.67 -44.78 -7.56
N LEU A 172 10.68 -44.28 -6.83
CA LEU A 172 9.90 -45.01 -5.83
C LEU A 172 8.65 -45.67 -6.43
N GLY A 173 8.41 -45.55 -7.75
CA GLY A 173 7.20 -46.06 -8.40
C GLY A 173 5.93 -45.30 -8.02
N ILE A 174 6.08 -44.04 -7.56
CA ILE A 174 4.98 -43.15 -7.18
C ILE A 174 4.81 -42.13 -8.30
N GLU A 175 3.57 -41.92 -8.75
CA GLU A 175 3.28 -40.88 -9.74
C GLU A 175 3.34 -39.49 -9.10
N CYS A 176 3.91 -38.50 -9.79
CA CYS A 176 4.03 -37.13 -9.29
C CYS A 176 3.54 -36.12 -10.34
N SER A 177 2.49 -35.37 -10.00
CA SER A 177 1.83 -34.44 -10.93
C SER A 177 1.30 -33.18 -10.25
N TYR A 178 0.96 -32.19 -11.06
CA TYR A 178 0.21 -31.03 -10.61
C TYR A 178 -1.24 -31.40 -10.27
N LEU A 179 -1.79 -30.76 -9.24
CA LEU A 179 -3.22 -30.70 -8.96
C LEU A 179 -3.52 -29.44 -8.15
N SER A 180 -4.60 -28.72 -8.50
CA SER A 180 -5.06 -27.58 -7.73
C SER A 180 -5.28 -27.92 -6.25
N GLU A 181 -5.06 -26.96 -5.37
CA GLU A 181 -5.26 -27.11 -3.92
C GLU A 181 -6.70 -27.51 -3.59
N SER A 182 -6.90 -28.42 -2.62
CA SER A 182 -8.23 -28.82 -2.17
C SER A 182 -8.89 -27.76 -1.29
N ASP A 183 -10.22 -27.59 -1.39
CA ASP A 183 -10.97 -26.55 -0.66
C ASP A 183 -10.90 -26.61 0.88
N GLY A 184 -10.63 -27.80 1.47
CA GLY A 184 -10.62 -27.99 2.93
C GLY A 184 -9.39 -27.42 3.67
N ILE A 185 -8.36 -26.97 2.95
CA ILE A 185 -7.09 -26.57 3.56
C ILE A 185 -7.23 -25.31 4.42
N ASP A 186 -8.04 -24.34 4.01
CA ASP A 186 -8.18 -23.08 4.75
C ASP A 186 -8.75 -23.30 6.16
N ALA A 187 -9.74 -24.20 6.31
CA ALA A 187 -10.29 -24.57 7.61
C ALA A 187 -9.23 -25.22 8.51
N TYR A 188 -8.39 -26.09 7.95
CA TYR A 188 -7.31 -26.72 8.68
C TYR A 188 -6.25 -25.72 9.14
N ILE A 189 -5.86 -24.79 8.26
CA ILE A 189 -4.91 -23.71 8.60
C ILE A 189 -5.45 -22.85 9.74
N GLN A 190 -6.75 -22.56 9.75
CA GLN A 190 -7.40 -21.82 10.82
C GLN A 190 -7.37 -22.59 12.16
N GLU A 191 -7.67 -23.89 12.14
CA GLU A 191 -7.63 -24.72 13.35
C GLU A 191 -6.21 -24.84 13.93
N LEU A 192 -5.22 -25.11 13.08
CA LEU A 192 -3.81 -25.17 13.49
C LEU A 192 -3.32 -23.82 14.03
N SER A 193 -3.72 -22.72 13.38
CA SER A 193 -3.45 -21.36 13.86
C SER A 193 -4.00 -21.14 15.27
N GLN A 194 -5.25 -21.53 15.52
CA GLN A 194 -5.88 -21.44 16.85
C GLN A 194 -5.21 -22.37 17.87
N HIS A 195 -4.73 -23.54 17.47
CA HIS A 195 -3.97 -24.43 18.35
C HIS A 195 -2.68 -23.76 18.83
N LEU A 196 -1.92 -23.14 17.92
CA LEU A 196 -0.68 -22.43 18.28
C LEU A 196 -0.94 -21.25 19.24
N ILE A 197 -2.02 -20.50 19.03
CA ILE A 197 -2.43 -19.42 19.94
C ILE A 197 -2.75 -19.99 21.33
N ARG A 198 -3.55 -21.08 21.40
CA ARG A 198 -3.91 -21.73 22.68
C ARG A 198 -2.70 -22.24 23.47
N LYS A 199 -1.64 -22.63 22.77
CA LYS A 199 -0.39 -23.13 23.35
C LYS A 199 0.64 -22.02 23.62
N ASP A 200 0.28 -20.75 23.43
CA ASP A 200 1.17 -19.60 23.62
C ASP A 200 2.41 -19.65 22.69
N PHE A 201 2.22 -20.23 21.50
CA PHE A 201 3.25 -20.30 20.46
C PHE A 201 3.17 -19.15 19.45
N ALA A 202 2.01 -18.52 19.32
CA ALA A 202 1.77 -17.48 18.33
C ALA A 202 0.67 -16.52 18.80
N SER A 203 0.58 -15.36 18.18
CA SER A 203 -0.44 -14.35 18.46
C SER A 203 -1.14 -13.87 17.19
N VAL A 204 -2.27 -13.19 17.34
CA VAL A 204 -2.98 -12.54 16.24
C VAL A 204 -3.32 -11.12 16.67
N ALA A 205 -3.07 -10.16 15.78
CA ALA A 205 -3.46 -8.77 15.98
C ALA A 205 -4.85 -8.52 15.40
N GLU A 206 -5.60 -7.59 15.97
CA GLU A 206 -6.96 -7.23 15.50
C GLU A 206 -6.98 -6.86 14.01
N VAL A 207 -5.96 -6.13 13.54
CA VAL A 207 -5.82 -5.73 12.14
C VAL A 207 -5.70 -6.94 11.20
N SER A 208 -5.05 -8.02 11.67
CA SER A 208 -4.79 -9.20 10.87
C SER A 208 -6.05 -10.01 10.55
N GLU A 209 -7.10 -9.90 11.37
CA GLU A 209 -8.40 -10.58 11.17
C GLU A 209 -9.41 -9.76 10.37
N ARG A 210 -9.09 -8.51 10.03
CA ARG A 210 -9.98 -7.68 9.20
C ARG A 210 -10.09 -8.27 7.80
N ALA A 211 -11.19 -7.97 7.12
CA ALA A 211 -11.36 -8.37 5.73
C ALA A 211 -10.36 -7.64 4.83
N GLY A 212 -9.72 -8.36 3.92
CA GLY A 212 -8.80 -7.79 2.92
C GLY A 212 -9.52 -7.15 1.73
N LEU A 213 -8.77 -6.50 0.84
CA LEU A 213 -9.28 -5.80 -0.34
C LEU A 213 -10.08 -6.70 -1.28
N MET A 214 -9.74 -7.98 -1.39
CA MET A 214 -10.48 -8.95 -2.21
C MET A 214 -11.94 -9.11 -1.78
N SER A 215 -12.32 -8.76 -0.54
CA SER A 215 -13.72 -8.80 -0.11
C SER A 215 -14.55 -7.61 -0.61
N GLY A 216 -13.91 -6.60 -1.23
CA GLY A 216 -14.57 -5.42 -1.79
C GLY A 216 -15.51 -5.77 -2.94
N ALA A 217 -16.62 -5.04 -3.05
CA ALA A 217 -17.59 -5.29 -4.13
C ALA A 217 -16.95 -5.04 -5.51
N GLY A 218 -17.08 -6.01 -6.42
CA GLY A 218 -16.53 -5.94 -7.78
C GLY A 218 -15.02 -6.10 -7.86
N MET A 219 -14.34 -6.44 -6.77
CA MET A 219 -12.88 -6.59 -6.77
C MET A 219 -12.44 -7.80 -7.60
N THR A 220 -11.38 -7.62 -8.40
CA THR A 220 -10.75 -8.72 -9.15
C THR A 220 -9.25 -8.77 -8.91
N THR A 221 -8.64 -9.91 -9.22
CA THR A 221 -7.19 -10.12 -9.12
C THR A 221 -6.40 -9.17 -10.02
N GLU A 222 -6.92 -8.84 -11.20
CA GLU A 222 -6.28 -7.92 -12.16
C GLU A 222 -6.33 -6.48 -11.65
N ALA A 223 -7.47 -6.09 -11.06
CA ALA A 223 -7.63 -4.78 -10.44
C ALA A 223 -6.64 -4.62 -9.27
N LEU A 224 -6.52 -5.62 -8.40
CA LEU A 224 -5.52 -5.58 -7.32
C LEU A 224 -4.10 -5.56 -7.86
N ALA A 225 -3.76 -6.36 -8.86
CA ALA A 225 -2.41 -6.35 -9.43
C ALA A 225 -2.01 -4.98 -9.99
N ALA A 226 -2.93 -4.32 -10.70
CA ALA A 226 -2.70 -2.96 -11.19
C ALA A 226 -2.58 -1.93 -10.05
N PHE A 227 -3.42 -2.04 -9.02
CA PHE A 227 -3.36 -1.17 -7.84
C PHE A 227 -2.05 -1.32 -7.06
N TYR A 228 -1.65 -2.54 -6.72
CA TYR A 228 -0.40 -2.81 -6.02
C TYR A 228 0.82 -2.37 -6.83
N SER A 229 0.79 -2.51 -8.16
CA SER A 229 1.85 -1.97 -9.03
C SER A 229 1.94 -0.45 -8.95
N ALA A 230 0.81 0.27 -8.90
CA ALA A 230 0.80 1.72 -8.71
C ALA A 230 1.30 2.11 -7.31
N CYS A 231 0.90 1.37 -6.26
CA CYS A 231 1.42 1.57 -4.90
C CYS A 231 2.95 1.40 -4.84
N GLU A 232 3.46 0.35 -5.46
CA GLU A 232 4.90 0.08 -5.50
C GLU A 232 5.67 1.24 -6.15
N GLN A 233 5.20 1.73 -7.30
CA GLN A 233 5.81 2.86 -7.99
C GLN A 233 5.74 4.15 -7.17
N TYR A 234 4.59 4.44 -6.54
CA TYR A 234 4.42 5.60 -5.68
C TYR A 234 5.38 5.58 -4.50
N ALA A 235 5.48 4.46 -3.78
CA ALA A 235 6.35 4.35 -2.62
C ALA A 235 7.85 4.42 -2.97
N LYS A 236 8.27 3.87 -4.12
CA LYS A 236 9.66 3.97 -4.62
C LYS A 236 10.09 5.41 -4.96
N LEU A 237 9.15 6.31 -5.20
CA LEU A 237 9.44 7.73 -5.45
C LEU A 237 9.54 8.54 -4.15
N GLU A 238 9.33 7.92 -2.99
CA GLU A 238 9.45 8.53 -1.66
C GLU A 238 8.82 9.95 -1.59
N PRO A 239 7.55 10.10 -2.01
CA PRO A 239 6.91 11.42 -2.17
C PRO A 239 6.80 12.21 -0.87
N TRP A 240 6.91 11.53 0.27
CA TRP A 240 6.90 12.11 1.61
C TRP A 240 8.13 13.00 1.90
N ASP A 241 9.21 12.82 1.16
CA ASP A 241 10.43 13.63 1.24
C ASP A 241 10.38 14.84 0.29
N HIS A 242 9.40 14.86 -0.62
CA HIS A 242 9.27 15.86 -1.67
C HIS A 242 8.06 16.78 -1.48
N LEU A 243 7.05 16.33 -0.75
CA LEU A 243 5.79 17.04 -0.57
C LEU A 243 5.44 17.13 0.91
N ALA A 244 5.05 18.32 1.35
CA ALA A 244 4.37 18.50 2.62
C ALA A 244 2.88 18.11 2.49
N GLU A 245 2.23 17.70 3.59
CA GLU A 245 0.79 17.37 3.58
C GLU A 245 -0.11 18.52 3.10
N ARG A 246 0.33 19.77 3.22
CA ARG A 246 -0.44 20.91 2.69
C ARG A 246 -0.31 21.08 1.18
N GLN A 247 0.73 20.51 0.55
CA GLN A 247 0.98 20.56 -0.90
C GLN A 247 0.14 19.51 -1.64
N ALA A 248 -1.19 19.67 -1.52
CA ALA A 248 -2.14 18.79 -2.17
C ALA A 248 -2.33 19.12 -3.66
N ILE A 249 -2.78 18.13 -4.42
CA ILE A 249 -3.20 18.27 -5.81
C ILE A 249 -4.69 17.99 -5.97
N GLN A 250 -5.31 18.65 -6.94
CA GLN A 250 -6.61 18.29 -7.46
C GLN A 250 -6.41 17.38 -8.67
N VAL A 251 -7.16 16.28 -8.72
CA VAL A 251 -7.14 15.30 -9.80
C VAL A 251 -8.55 15.20 -10.38
N ASP A 252 -8.66 15.59 -11.64
CA ASP A 252 -9.91 15.56 -12.41
C ASP A 252 -9.86 14.43 -13.44
N ALA A 253 -10.81 13.49 -13.35
CA ALA A 253 -11.01 12.50 -14.42
C ALA A 253 -11.83 13.14 -15.54
N VAL A 254 -11.19 13.32 -16.71
CA VAL A 254 -11.75 14.00 -17.88
C VAL A 254 -11.91 13.04 -19.06
N GLY A 255 -12.71 13.40 -20.06
CA GLY A 255 -12.98 12.57 -21.25
C GLY A 255 -14.46 12.18 -21.37
N ASP A 256 -14.88 11.70 -22.54
CA ASP A 256 -16.30 11.51 -22.83
C ASP A 256 -16.92 10.20 -22.32
N GLU A 257 -16.09 9.21 -22.03
CA GLU A 257 -16.51 7.88 -21.64
C GLU A 257 -16.27 7.60 -20.14
N GLU A 258 -17.16 6.83 -19.52
CA GLU A 258 -16.97 6.32 -18.16
C GLU A 258 -16.08 5.07 -18.20
N LEU A 259 -15.27 4.87 -17.16
CA LEU A 259 -14.52 3.62 -17.02
C LEU A 259 -15.49 2.50 -16.68
N ARG A 260 -15.77 1.62 -17.64
CA ARG A 260 -16.65 0.47 -17.45
C ARG A 260 -15.82 -0.74 -17.03
N LEU A 261 -15.81 -1.02 -15.73
CA LEU A 261 -15.07 -2.12 -15.13
C LEU A 261 -15.79 -3.45 -15.39
N ASP A 262 -17.10 -3.47 -15.17
CA ASP A 262 -17.98 -4.60 -15.52
C ASP A 262 -19.41 -4.12 -15.86
N ALA A 263 -20.37 -5.05 -15.87
CA ALA A 263 -21.78 -4.74 -16.15
C ALA A 263 -22.46 -3.87 -15.07
N ARG A 264 -21.99 -3.91 -13.83
CA ARG A 264 -22.56 -3.26 -12.63
C ARG A 264 -21.69 -2.11 -12.11
N HIS A 265 -20.39 -2.13 -12.35
CA HIS A 265 -19.43 -1.17 -11.86
C HIS A 265 -18.89 -0.31 -13.00
N HIS A 266 -19.21 0.98 -12.95
CA HIS A 266 -18.69 2.00 -13.84
C HIS A 266 -18.26 3.20 -13.00
N VAL A 267 -17.17 3.85 -13.40
CA VAL A 267 -16.63 5.02 -12.72
C VAL A 267 -16.58 6.17 -13.71
N GLY A 268 -17.47 7.14 -13.50
CA GLY A 268 -17.55 8.31 -14.36
C GLY A 268 -16.46 9.34 -14.09
N ARG A 269 -16.70 10.51 -14.68
CA ARG A 269 -15.92 11.73 -14.41
C ARG A 269 -16.10 12.17 -12.96
N GLY A 270 -15.14 12.94 -12.48
CA GLY A 270 -15.22 13.53 -11.16
C GLY A 270 -13.92 14.19 -10.77
N THR A 271 -13.95 14.80 -9.59
CA THR A 271 -12.82 15.52 -9.00
C THR A 271 -12.54 14.95 -7.63
N VAL A 272 -11.28 14.70 -7.35
CA VAL A 272 -10.77 14.34 -6.03
C VAL A 272 -9.54 15.18 -5.70
N PHE A 273 -9.20 15.27 -4.43
CA PHE A 273 -8.03 15.97 -3.95
C PHE A 273 -7.13 14.96 -3.25
N SER A 274 -5.84 14.93 -3.62
CA SER A 274 -4.86 14.01 -3.07
C SER A 274 -3.78 14.78 -2.31
N SER A 275 -3.42 14.24 -1.15
CA SER A 275 -2.29 14.71 -0.34
C SER A 275 -1.47 13.52 0.11
N VAL A 276 -0.16 13.71 0.27
CA VAL A 276 0.67 12.77 1.02
C VAL A 276 0.24 12.75 2.49
N ILE A 277 0.51 11.64 3.18
CA ILE A 277 0.44 11.50 4.63
C ILE A 277 1.88 11.29 5.10
N SER A 278 2.37 12.17 5.95
CA SER A 278 3.72 12.15 6.52
C SER A 278 3.63 12.66 7.95
N THR A 279 3.11 11.82 8.85
CA THR A 279 2.93 12.17 10.27
C THR A 279 3.93 11.43 11.14
N HIS A 280 4.70 12.18 11.92
CA HIS A 280 5.53 11.62 12.97
C HIS A 280 4.68 11.44 14.24
N THR A 281 4.37 10.20 14.61
CA THR A 281 3.72 9.93 15.89
C THR A 281 4.79 9.85 16.96
N GLY A 282 5.01 10.97 17.68
CA GLY A 282 5.66 11.07 19.00
C GLY A 282 6.98 10.32 19.22
N SER A 283 8.03 11.07 19.54
CA SER A 283 9.31 10.57 20.02
C SER A 283 9.16 9.59 21.19
N GLY A 284 9.80 8.41 21.09
CA GLY A 284 10.09 7.61 22.27
C GLY A 284 10.89 8.43 23.31
N PRO A 285 11.08 7.90 24.54
CA PRO A 285 11.70 8.63 25.66
C PRO A 285 13.06 9.29 25.35
N ASN A 286 13.72 8.90 24.26
CA ASN A 286 15.06 9.36 23.84
C ASN A 286 15.10 10.10 22.49
N GLY A 287 13.97 10.47 21.88
CA GLY A 287 13.99 11.22 20.60
C GLY A 287 14.28 10.38 19.35
N GLU A 288 14.66 9.11 19.50
CA GLU A 288 14.87 8.16 18.42
C GLU A 288 13.70 7.16 18.37
N GLY A 289 13.11 6.94 17.19
CA GLY A 289 12.12 5.88 16.95
C GLY A 289 10.66 6.24 17.23
N GLY A 290 10.18 7.40 16.77
CA GLY A 290 8.72 7.60 16.63
C GLY A 290 8.21 6.92 15.36
N ASP A 291 7.06 6.24 15.43
CA ASP A 291 6.41 5.65 14.24
C ASP A 291 6.15 6.75 13.20
N HIS A 292 6.71 6.60 12.01
CA HIS A 292 6.53 7.55 10.93
C HIS A 292 5.50 6.99 9.95
N ILE A 293 4.26 7.50 10.05
CA ILE A 293 3.17 7.05 9.20
C ILE A 293 3.31 7.71 7.84
N ARG A 294 3.53 6.86 6.84
CA ARG A 294 3.66 7.21 5.42
C ARG A 294 2.39 6.81 4.69
N GLY A 295 1.90 7.65 3.79
CA GLY A 295 0.68 7.34 3.05
C GLY A 295 0.26 8.34 1.99
N MET A 296 -0.97 8.17 1.51
CA MET A 296 -1.68 9.10 0.65
C MET A 296 -3.13 9.17 1.11
N ALA A 297 -3.65 10.38 1.29
CA ALA A 297 -5.05 10.65 1.56
C ALA A 297 -5.77 11.13 0.30
N LEU A 298 -7.03 10.73 0.16
CA LEU A 298 -7.92 11.18 -0.89
C LEU A 298 -9.20 11.77 -0.32
N PHE A 299 -9.54 12.96 -0.80
CA PHE A 299 -10.71 13.73 -0.38
C PHE A 299 -11.62 13.97 -1.58
N TYR A 300 -12.92 13.76 -1.40
CA TYR A 300 -13.91 14.06 -2.45
C TYR A 300 -14.25 15.55 -2.50
N THR A 301 -13.86 16.33 -1.48
CA THR A 301 -14.01 17.78 -1.51
C THR A 301 -12.78 18.50 -1.02
N ARG A 302 -12.62 19.71 -1.54
CA ARG A 302 -11.60 20.66 -1.09
C ARG A 302 -11.76 20.97 0.41
N ALA A 303 -12.99 21.09 0.89
CA ALA A 303 -13.25 21.39 2.30
C ALA A 303 -12.89 20.23 3.25
N ASP A 304 -12.95 18.98 2.79
CA ASP A 304 -12.47 17.82 3.56
C ASP A 304 -10.94 17.83 3.63
N LEU A 305 -10.27 18.05 2.49
CA LEU A 305 -8.81 18.24 2.43
C LEU A 305 -8.36 19.35 3.38
N GLU A 306 -8.96 20.53 3.27
CA GLU A 306 -8.61 21.69 4.08
C GLU A 306 -8.75 21.39 5.58
N ARG A 307 -9.84 20.73 5.99
CA ARG A 307 -10.04 20.34 7.40
C ARG A 307 -8.99 19.35 7.89
N ARG A 308 -8.43 18.51 7.02
CA ARG A 308 -7.41 17.54 7.41
C ARG A 308 -6.05 18.20 7.64
N VAL A 309 -5.64 19.11 6.75
CA VAL A 309 -4.23 19.56 6.68
C VAL A 309 -4.01 20.93 7.34
N LEU A 310 -5.07 21.61 7.77
CA LEU A 310 -4.95 22.85 8.55
C LEU A 310 -4.62 22.57 10.02
N PRO A 311 -3.65 23.29 10.59
CA PRO A 311 -3.39 23.29 12.02
C PRO A 311 -4.57 23.80 12.84
N PRO A 312 -4.69 23.30 14.08
CA PRO A 312 -5.62 23.85 15.05
C PRO A 312 -5.38 25.36 15.25
N GLY A 313 -6.47 26.14 15.19
CA GLY A 313 -6.43 27.59 15.45
C GLY A 313 -6.09 28.46 14.23
N GLU A 314 -5.69 27.87 13.10
CA GLU A 314 -5.43 28.61 11.87
C GLU A 314 -6.69 28.76 11.00
N GLN A 315 -6.74 29.84 10.22
CA GLN A 315 -7.81 30.10 9.25
C GLN A 315 -7.29 29.95 7.82
N LEU A 316 -8.15 29.37 6.97
CA LEU A 316 -7.91 29.25 5.54
C LEU A 316 -7.82 30.62 4.89
N ALA A 317 -6.75 30.85 4.15
CA ALA A 317 -6.59 32.13 3.46
C ALA A 317 -7.71 32.43 2.47
N LEU A 318 -8.22 31.40 1.78
CA LEU A 318 -9.30 31.57 0.81
C LEU A 318 -10.67 31.89 1.44
N MET A 319 -10.84 31.64 2.74
CA MET A 319 -12.06 32.05 3.45
C MET A 319 -12.07 33.56 3.66
N GLU A 320 -10.92 34.17 3.91
CA GLU A 320 -10.78 35.60 4.20
C GLU A 320 -10.47 36.42 2.94
N ASN A 321 -9.78 35.86 1.94
CA ASN A 321 -9.39 36.56 0.72
C ASN A 321 -10.19 36.09 -0.52
N PRO A 322 -11.12 36.92 -1.05
CA PRO A 322 -11.91 36.58 -2.23
C PRO A 322 -11.10 36.26 -3.50
N GLU A 323 -9.92 36.84 -3.67
CA GLU A 323 -9.06 36.66 -4.86
C GLU A 323 -8.51 35.23 -4.97
N LEU A 324 -8.40 34.53 -3.84
CA LEU A 324 -7.92 33.15 -3.78
C LEU A 324 -9.02 32.14 -4.12
N ARG A 325 -10.29 32.57 -4.18
CA ARG A 325 -11.43 31.67 -4.36
C ARG A 325 -11.59 31.29 -5.83
N ARG A 326 -11.91 30.02 -6.06
CA ARG A 326 -12.24 29.46 -7.38
C ARG A 326 -13.58 28.78 -7.37
N CYS A 327 -14.24 28.76 -8.52
CA CYS A 327 -15.50 28.07 -8.68
C CYS A 327 -15.30 26.56 -8.59
N ALA A 328 -15.98 25.89 -7.66
CA ALA A 328 -15.91 24.43 -7.51
C ALA A 328 -16.43 23.63 -8.71
N LYS A 329 -17.02 24.29 -9.74
CA LYS A 329 -17.47 23.63 -10.98
C LYS A 329 -16.58 23.88 -12.19
N CYS A 330 -16.19 25.14 -12.41
CA CYS A 330 -15.45 25.54 -13.62
C CYS A 330 -14.04 26.03 -13.32
N ASP A 331 -13.64 26.07 -12.05
CA ASP A 331 -12.32 26.43 -11.54
C ASP A 331 -11.85 27.88 -11.86
N LYS A 332 -12.76 28.70 -12.38
CA LYS A 332 -12.50 30.13 -12.66
C LYS A 332 -12.57 30.97 -11.39
N ARG A 333 -11.78 32.04 -11.37
CA ARG A 333 -11.87 33.12 -10.38
C ARG A 333 -13.08 33.99 -10.64
N ALA A 334 -13.44 34.80 -9.65
CA ALA A 334 -14.36 35.90 -9.91
C ALA A 334 -13.69 36.92 -10.83
N ALA A 335 -14.48 37.51 -11.74
CA ALA A 335 -14.03 38.67 -12.51
C ALA A 335 -13.62 39.81 -11.55
N PRO A 336 -12.71 40.72 -11.97
CA PRO A 336 -12.30 41.85 -11.14
C PRO A 336 -13.51 42.62 -10.58
N GLY A 337 -13.53 42.82 -9.24
CA GLY A 337 -14.61 43.52 -8.54
C GLY A 337 -15.89 42.70 -8.30
N MET A 338 -15.92 41.43 -8.68
CA MET A 338 -17.01 40.49 -8.36
C MET A 338 -16.56 39.47 -7.32
N GLU A 339 -17.51 38.85 -6.62
CA GLU A 339 -17.22 37.74 -5.71
C GLU A 339 -17.98 36.48 -6.13
N LEU A 340 -17.36 35.32 -5.89
CA LEU A 340 -18.02 34.04 -6.08
C LEU A 340 -19.11 33.82 -5.03
N LYS A 341 -20.24 33.28 -5.47
CA LYS A 341 -21.36 32.90 -4.62
C LYS A 341 -20.99 31.69 -3.79
N ARG A 342 -21.26 31.77 -2.49
CA ARG A 342 -20.99 30.70 -1.54
C ARG A 342 -22.18 29.75 -1.44
N CYS A 343 -21.93 28.45 -1.26
CA CYS A 343 -22.98 27.51 -0.89
C CYS A 343 -23.63 27.95 0.42
N THR A 344 -24.96 28.13 0.43
CA THR A 344 -25.70 28.62 1.59
C THR A 344 -25.70 27.65 2.76
N ARG A 345 -25.60 26.34 2.50
CA ARG A 345 -25.61 25.29 3.52
C ARG A 345 -24.25 25.10 4.18
N CYS A 346 -23.21 24.74 3.41
CA CYS A 346 -21.89 24.45 3.99
C CYS A 346 -20.98 25.65 4.17
N LYS A 347 -21.23 26.74 3.43
CA LYS A 347 -20.42 27.95 3.46
C LYS A 347 -18.93 27.79 3.06
N CYS A 348 -18.51 26.62 2.55
CA CYS A 348 -17.11 26.34 2.20
C CYS A 348 -16.85 26.20 0.69
N ASN A 349 -17.86 25.96 -0.14
CA ASN A 349 -17.72 25.91 -1.60
C ASN A 349 -18.20 27.20 -2.28
N PHE A 350 -17.53 27.59 -3.36
CA PHE A 350 -17.78 28.83 -4.12
C PHE A 350 -18.14 28.55 -5.58
N TYR A 351 -18.97 29.40 -6.17
CA TYR A 351 -19.49 29.26 -7.53
C TYR A 351 -19.59 30.59 -8.25
N CYS A 352 -19.34 30.62 -9.56
CA CYS A 352 -19.60 31.81 -10.37
C CYS A 352 -21.08 32.21 -10.28
N ASP A 353 -21.97 31.22 -10.38
CA ASP A 353 -23.41 31.43 -10.42
C ASP A 353 -24.21 30.20 -9.94
N ALA A 354 -25.54 30.31 -9.97
CA ALA A 354 -26.45 29.24 -9.61
C ALA A 354 -26.42 28.05 -10.59
N GLN A 355 -25.99 28.25 -11.84
CA GLN A 355 -25.86 27.18 -12.82
C GLN A 355 -24.68 26.28 -12.43
N CYS A 356 -23.52 26.87 -12.15
CA CYS A 356 -22.35 26.16 -11.64
C CYS A 356 -22.66 25.39 -10.36
N GLN A 357 -23.40 25.99 -9.42
CA GLN A 357 -23.82 25.31 -8.19
C GLN A 357 -24.72 24.10 -8.47
N ARG A 358 -25.76 24.24 -9.31
CA ARG A 358 -26.66 23.12 -9.64
C ARG A 358 -25.95 22.00 -10.38
N SER A 359 -25.03 22.34 -11.28
CA SER A 359 -24.23 21.36 -12.01
C SER A 359 -23.28 20.57 -11.10
N HIS A 360 -22.71 21.20 -10.06
CA HIS A 360 -21.86 20.54 -9.08
C HIS A 360 -22.65 19.85 -7.93
N TRP A 361 -23.95 20.10 -7.81
CA TRP A 361 -24.74 19.63 -6.67
C TRP A 361 -24.76 18.10 -6.52
N LYS A 362 -24.72 17.35 -7.63
CA LYS A 362 -24.70 15.88 -7.60
C LYS A 362 -23.53 15.35 -6.76
N ASP A 363 -22.38 16.01 -6.89
CA ASP A 363 -21.13 15.65 -6.21
C ASP A 363 -21.09 16.29 -4.82
N HIS A 364 -21.45 17.58 -4.73
CA HIS A 364 -21.39 18.34 -3.48
C HIS A 364 -22.39 17.87 -2.41
N LYS A 365 -23.59 17.40 -2.77
CA LYS A 365 -24.66 17.10 -1.79
C LYS A 365 -24.26 16.09 -0.72
N VAL A 366 -23.37 15.15 -1.08
CA VAL A 366 -22.94 14.03 -0.23
C VAL A 366 -22.10 14.55 0.95
N SER A 367 -21.35 15.63 0.73
CA SER A 367 -20.40 16.24 1.65
C SER A 367 -20.81 17.62 2.14
N CYS A 368 -21.98 18.13 1.71
CA CYS A 368 -22.47 19.44 2.09
C CYS A 368 -23.00 19.45 3.53
N THR A 369 -22.13 19.72 4.50
CA THR A 369 -22.46 19.82 5.94
C THR A 369 -22.45 21.28 6.42
N PRO A 370 -23.41 21.70 7.28
CA PRO A 370 -23.36 23.02 7.90
C PRO A 370 -22.10 23.24 8.75
N PRO A 371 -21.58 24.47 8.85
CA PRO A 371 -20.50 24.78 9.78
C PRO A 371 -20.86 24.34 11.22
N GLY A 372 -19.98 23.56 11.86
CA GLY A 372 -20.15 23.09 13.24
C GLY A 372 -20.85 21.74 13.43
N SER A 373 -21.27 21.04 12.36
CA SER A 373 -21.98 19.74 12.48
C SER A 373 -21.08 18.50 12.31
N ALA A 374 -19.75 18.65 12.40
CA ALA A 374 -18.82 17.56 12.18
C ALA A 374 -18.66 16.71 13.45
N ALA A 375 -18.66 15.37 13.30
CA ALA A 375 -18.43 14.46 14.41
C ALA A 375 -16.97 14.55 14.84
N SER A 376 -16.73 14.86 16.12
CA SER A 376 -15.39 14.90 16.69
C SER A 376 -15.03 13.51 17.22
N GLY A 377 -13.89 12.94 16.80
CA GLY A 377 -13.35 11.72 17.44
C GLY A 377 -13.01 11.95 18.92
N SER A 378 -12.94 10.93 19.77
CA SER A 378 -12.61 11.14 21.20
C SER A 378 -11.08 11.26 21.41
N GLY A 379 -10.55 12.47 21.62
CA GLY A 379 -9.13 12.72 21.99
C GLY A 379 -8.72 14.20 21.91
N GLU A 380 -7.58 14.58 22.51
CA GLU A 380 -7.03 15.96 22.54
C GLU A 380 -6.54 16.46 21.16
N HIS A 381 -6.32 15.56 20.20
CA HIS A 381 -6.05 15.86 18.78
C HIS A 381 -7.18 15.30 17.89
N LYS A 382 -8.31 16.01 17.84
CA LYS A 382 -9.55 15.57 17.16
C LYS A 382 -9.45 15.71 15.62
N ILE A 383 -9.19 14.60 14.91
CA ILE A 383 -9.41 14.54 13.45
C ILE A 383 -10.90 14.70 13.17
N VAL A 384 -11.24 15.66 12.30
CA VAL A 384 -12.63 15.98 11.93
C VAL A 384 -12.96 15.34 10.58
N TRP A 385 -13.55 14.15 10.61
CA TRP A 385 -13.85 13.37 9.42
C TRP A 385 -14.93 13.99 8.52
N GLY A 386 -14.71 13.92 7.22
CA GLY A 386 -15.69 14.19 6.16
C GLY A 386 -16.75 13.09 6.04
N ALA A 387 -17.63 13.24 5.03
CA ALA A 387 -18.65 12.23 4.74
C ALA A 387 -18.03 10.93 4.19
N LYS A 388 -16.98 11.07 3.39
CA LYS A 388 -16.21 9.98 2.79
C LYS A 388 -14.78 10.45 2.55
N GLU A 389 -13.81 9.74 3.10
CA GLU A 389 -12.37 9.91 2.87
C GLU A 389 -11.77 8.54 2.54
N MET A 390 -10.69 8.52 1.78
CA MET A 390 -9.96 7.27 1.51
C MET A 390 -8.48 7.48 1.79
N SER A 391 -7.78 6.43 2.17
CA SER A 391 -6.35 6.51 2.43
C SER A 391 -5.66 5.23 2.00
N ILE A 392 -4.40 5.38 1.59
CA ILE A 392 -3.44 4.30 1.47
C ILE A 392 -2.38 4.58 2.52
N LEU A 393 -2.23 3.67 3.48
CA LEU A 393 -1.21 3.75 4.52
C LEU A 393 -0.13 2.72 4.22
N TYR A 394 1.13 3.09 4.33
CA TYR A 394 2.25 2.18 4.19
C TYR A 394 2.79 1.83 5.58
N GLY A 395 3.01 0.54 5.80
CA GLY A 395 3.53 0.05 7.07
C GLY A 395 4.17 -1.34 6.94
N PRO A 396 4.58 -1.94 8.07
CA PRO A 396 5.10 -3.30 8.09
C PRO A 396 4.01 -4.31 7.76
N GLN A 397 4.40 -5.56 7.47
CA GLN A 397 3.46 -6.66 7.21
C GLN A 397 2.45 -6.90 8.35
N THR A 398 2.75 -6.49 9.58
CA THR A 398 1.84 -6.61 10.73
C THR A 398 0.67 -5.63 10.69
N SER A 399 0.76 -4.59 9.85
CA SER A 399 -0.27 -3.56 9.68
C SER A 399 -1.30 -3.87 8.58
N VAL A 400 -1.17 -5.03 7.91
CA VAL A 400 -2.08 -5.49 6.85
C VAL A 400 -2.89 -6.72 7.30
N PRO A 401 -4.12 -6.88 6.79
CA PRO A 401 -4.90 -8.11 6.96
C PRO A 401 -4.21 -9.36 6.42
N PHE A 402 -4.45 -10.52 7.04
CA PHE A 402 -3.94 -11.79 6.50
C PHE A 402 -4.51 -12.12 5.12
N ASP A 403 -5.76 -11.74 4.84
CA ASP A 403 -6.36 -11.90 3.51
C ASP A 403 -5.54 -11.20 2.43
N ASP A 404 -5.08 -9.98 2.70
CA ASP A 404 -4.25 -9.22 1.76
C ASP A 404 -2.87 -9.85 1.61
N LEU A 405 -2.24 -10.28 2.71
CA LEU A 405 -0.95 -10.99 2.65
C LEU A 405 -1.02 -12.31 1.86
N ASP A 406 -2.10 -13.06 2.02
CA ASP A 406 -2.35 -14.30 1.29
C ASP A 406 -2.50 -14.01 -0.22
N VAL A 407 -3.23 -12.96 -0.58
CA VAL A 407 -3.41 -12.52 -1.98
C VAL A 407 -2.10 -12.01 -2.57
N ILE A 408 -1.33 -11.21 -1.83
CA ILE A 408 0.00 -10.73 -2.25
C ILE A 408 0.91 -11.91 -2.58
N THR A 409 0.97 -12.91 -1.69
CA THR A 409 1.81 -14.09 -1.88
C THR A 409 1.31 -14.94 -3.06
N LYS A 410 0.02 -15.26 -3.09
CA LYS A 410 -0.60 -16.12 -4.11
C LYS A 410 -0.45 -15.57 -5.52
N HIS A 411 -0.58 -14.25 -5.68
CA HIS A 411 -0.54 -13.58 -6.98
C HIS A 411 0.78 -12.87 -7.25
N SER A 412 1.77 -12.99 -6.36
CA SER A 412 3.07 -12.32 -6.46
C SER A 412 2.92 -10.80 -6.68
N LEU A 413 2.01 -10.17 -5.91
CA LEU A 413 1.76 -8.74 -6.04
C LEU A 413 2.99 -7.94 -5.57
N PRO A 414 3.37 -6.88 -6.29
CA PRO A 414 4.59 -6.13 -5.99
C PRO A 414 4.44 -5.31 -4.70
N ILE A 415 5.51 -5.27 -3.91
CA ILE A 415 5.63 -4.49 -2.68
C ILE A 415 6.92 -3.67 -2.75
N ALA A 416 6.83 -2.37 -2.45
CA ALA A 416 7.99 -1.50 -2.51
C ALA A 416 8.98 -1.85 -1.39
N LYS A 417 10.27 -1.67 -1.66
CA LYS A 417 11.33 -1.68 -0.66
C LYS A 417 11.98 -0.30 -0.64
N VAL A 418 11.91 0.38 0.50
CA VAL A 418 12.47 1.71 0.72
C VAL A 418 13.48 1.58 1.85
N GLU A 419 14.72 2.00 1.62
CA GLU A 419 15.84 1.82 2.57
C GLU A 419 16.07 0.35 3.00
N GLY A 420 15.66 -0.62 2.17
CA GLY A 420 15.74 -2.06 2.46
C GLY A 420 14.50 -2.64 3.14
N GLU A 421 13.62 -1.81 3.68
CA GLU A 421 12.41 -2.21 4.39
C GLU A 421 11.21 -2.34 3.44
N PRO A 422 10.43 -3.44 3.51
CA PRO A 422 9.24 -3.61 2.71
C PRO A 422 8.08 -2.73 3.24
N LEU A 423 7.48 -1.94 2.35
CA LEU A 423 6.35 -1.07 2.68
C LEU A 423 5.04 -1.63 2.11
N TYR A 424 4.21 -2.21 2.97
CA TYR A 424 2.94 -2.81 2.61
C TYR A 424 1.83 -1.76 2.55
N PRO A 425 1.10 -1.62 1.42
CA PRO A 425 -0.01 -0.67 1.30
C PRO A 425 -1.32 -1.23 1.88
N SER A 426 -1.94 -0.46 2.77
CA SER A 426 -3.28 -0.70 3.34
C SER A 426 -4.25 0.35 2.82
N ALA A 427 -5.16 -0.03 1.92
CA ALA A 427 -6.21 0.86 1.43
C ALA A 427 -7.47 0.79 2.31
N VAL A 428 -7.97 1.95 2.73
CA VAL A 428 -9.11 2.06 3.64
C VAL A 428 -10.04 3.19 3.20
N VAL A 429 -11.35 2.97 3.34
CA VAL A 429 -12.38 3.99 3.17
C VAL A 429 -13.01 4.33 4.51
N PHE A 430 -12.97 5.61 4.86
CA PHE A 430 -13.60 6.16 6.05
C PHE A 430 -14.93 6.80 5.66
N ARG A 431 -16.04 6.27 6.17
CA ARG A 431 -17.39 6.82 5.98
C ARG A 431 -17.83 7.43 7.30
N LYS A 432 -17.78 8.76 7.41
CA LYS A 432 -18.00 9.50 8.67
C LYS A 432 -17.09 9.04 9.83
N GLY A 433 -15.88 8.60 9.51
CA GLY A 433 -14.90 8.07 10.46
C GLY A 433 -14.92 6.55 10.61
N ASP A 434 -15.96 5.85 10.15
CA ASP A 434 -16.02 4.39 10.20
C ASP A 434 -15.19 3.79 9.06
N ALA A 435 -14.20 2.97 9.42
CA ALA A 435 -13.31 2.31 8.47
C ALA A 435 -13.99 1.12 7.80
N SER A 436 -13.72 0.94 6.51
CA SER A 436 -14.29 -0.14 5.69
C SER A 436 -13.41 -0.43 4.47
N VAL A 437 -13.52 -1.63 3.94
CA VAL A 437 -12.80 -2.08 2.75
C VAL A 437 -13.31 -1.30 1.51
N PRO A 438 -12.42 -0.80 0.63
CA PRO A 438 -12.83 -0.19 -0.63
C PRO A 438 -13.54 -1.17 -1.57
N ASP A 439 -14.54 -0.68 -2.31
CA ASP A 439 -15.01 -1.36 -3.52
C ASP A 439 -14.11 -1.07 -4.74
N VAL A 440 -14.38 -1.73 -5.87
CA VAL A 440 -13.57 -1.55 -7.09
C VAL A 440 -13.65 -0.12 -7.66
N ALA A 441 -14.77 0.58 -7.50
CA ALA A 441 -14.93 1.95 -7.96
C ALA A 441 -14.13 2.94 -7.09
N GLU A 442 -14.03 2.65 -5.80
CA GLU A 442 -13.19 3.36 -4.84
C GLU A 442 -11.70 3.10 -5.12
N LEU A 443 -11.35 1.87 -5.48
CA LEU A 443 -9.99 1.51 -5.90
C LEU A 443 -9.56 2.23 -7.18
N VAL A 444 -10.47 2.46 -8.14
CA VAL A 444 -10.21 3.31 -9.32
C VAL A 444 -9.78 4.71 -8.90
N TRP A 445 -10.50 5.34 -7.98
CA TRP A 445 -10.16 6.71 -7.52
C TRP A 445 -8.84 6.77 -6.76
N LEU A 446 -8.54 5.76 -5.94
CA LEU A 446 -7.23 5.63 -5.30
C LEU A 446 -6.11 5.46 -6.34
N THR A 447 -6.32 4.64 -7.36
CA THR A 447 -5.35 4.40 -8.44
C THR A 447 -5.13 5.65 -9.31
N ARG A 448 -6.19 6.41 -9.62
CA ARG A 448 -6.08 7.70 -10.31
C ARG A 448 -5.20 8.68 -9.54
N ALA A 449 -5.40 8.74 -8.23
CA ALA A 449 -4.60 9.62 -7.37
C ALA A 449 -3.14 9.17 -7.28
N LEU A 450 -2.87 7.86 -7.19
CA LEU A 450 -1.51 7.31 -7.27
C LEU A 450 -0.86 7.71 -8.60
N ASN A 451 -1.51 7.45 -9.74
CA ASN A 451 -0.99 7.79 -11.06
C ASN A 451 -0.67 9.29 -11.19
N ALA A 452 -1.54 10.16 -10.67
CA ALA A 452 -1.32 11.60 -10.67
C ALA A 452 -0.11 12.02 -9.82
N GLN A 453 0.04 11.48 -8.61
CA GLN A 453 1.18 11.76 -7.73
C GLN A 453 2.49 11.20 -8.30
N ILE A 454 2.46 10.00 -8.90
CA ILE A 454 3.62 9.39 -9.58
C ILE A 454 4.11 10.28 -10.71
N GLU A 455 3.20 10.79 -11.54
CA GLU A 455 3.56 11.70 -12.63
C GLU A 455 4.13 13.03 -12.10
N LEU A 456 3.47 13.59 -11.07
CA LEU A 456 3.89 14.83 -10.43
C LEU A 456 5.32 14.72 -9.88
N VAL A 457 5.57 13.76 -8.99
CA VAL A 457 6.84 13.61 -8.28
C VAL A 457 7.92 13.08 -9.21
N GLY A 458 7.60 12.11 -10.06
CA GLY A 458 8.59 11.46 -10.93
C GLY A 458 8.99 12.29 -12.15
N LYS A 459 8.10 13.14 -12.70
CA LYS A 459 8.36 13.84 -13.97
C LYS A 459 8.16 15.35 -13.92
N GLN A 460 7.47 15.88 -12.91
CA GLN A 460 7.14 17.31 -12.82
C GLN A 460 7.51 17.90 -11.45
N PRO A 461 8.77 17.75 -10.97
CA PRO A 461 9.15 18.09 -9.59
C PRO A 461 8.97 19.58 -9.24
N LEU A 462 8.99 20.46 -10.25
CA LEU A 462 8.81 21.91 -10.06
C LEU A 462 7.36 22.37 -10.24
N PHE A 463 6.40 21.47 -10.47
CA PHE A 463 5.02 21.83 -10.76
C PHE A 463 4.39 22.68 -9.65
N MET A 464 4.62 22.30 -8.38
CA MET A 464 4.07 23.01 -7.24
C MET A 464 4.64 24.42 -7.11
N GLN A 465 5.94 24.60 -7.32
CA GLN A 465 6.60 25.91 -7.31
C GLN A 465 6.14 26.78 -8.49
N ASN A 466 6.05 26.20 -9.69
CA ASN A 466 5.71 26.92 -10.93
C ASN A 466 4.24 27.36 -10.98
N THR A 467 3.35 26.72 -10.24
CA THR A 467 1.92 27.06 -10.19
C THR A 467 1.54 27.90 -8.97
N MET A 468 2.52 28.24 -8.11
CA MET A 468 2.28 28.97 -6.86
C MET A 468 1.82 30.43 -7.10
N GLY A 469 2.37 31.12 -8.11
CA GLY A 469 1.96 32.48 -8.48
C GLY A 469 0.48 32.55 -8.84
N GLU A 470 0.04 31.58 -9.66
CA GLU A 470 -1.36 31.38 -9.99
C GLU A 470 -2.18 31.16 -8.71
N LEU A 471 -1.79 30.24 -7.83
CA LEU A 471 -2.52 29.93 -6.60
C LEU A 471 -2.68 31.16 -5.67
N LEU A 472 -1.65 32.02 -5.59
CA LEU A 472 -1.61 33.21 -4.73
C LEU A 472 -2.40 34.42 -5.25
N GLY A 473 -2.94 34.35 -6.48
CA GLY A 473 -3.64 35.49 -7.06
C GLY A 473 -2.72 36.51 -7.72
N LEU A 474 -1.50 36.12 -8.07
CA LEU A 474 -0.50 37.03 -8.65
C LEU A 474 -0.48 37.01 -10.17
N ASP A 475 -0.97 35.93 -10.77
CA ASP A 475 -1.11 35.81 -12.22
C ASP A 475 -2.37 36.56 -12.72
N ASP A 476 -2.38 36.90 -14.01
CA ASP A 476 -3.50 37.57 -14.68
C ASP A 476 -4.81 36.79 -14.44
N PRO A 477 -5.89 37.43 -13.94
CA PRO A 477 -7.18 36.76 -13.73
C PRO A 477 -7.80 36.15 -15.00
N ASP A 478 -7.40 36.62 -16.18
CA ASP A 478 -7.86 36.09 -17.47
C ASP A 478 -6.95 34.97 -18.03
N SER A 479 -5.82 34.66 -17.37
CA SER A 479 -4.94 33.57 -17.77
C SER A 479 -5.59 32.19 -17.57
N GLU A 480 -5.33 31.27 -18.49
CA GLU A 480 -5.80 29.89 -18.33
C GLU A 480 -5.07 29.21 -17.15
N PRO A 481 -5.80 28.44 -16.31
CA PRO A 481 -5.18 27.72 -15.21
C PRO A 481 -4.09 26.76 -15.69
N ARG A 482 -2.91 26.84 -15.09
CA ARG A 482 -1.82 25.91 -15.35
C ARG A 482 -2.22 24.53 -14.82
N LYS A 483 -2.28 23.58 -15.75
CA LYS A 483 -2.68 22.20 -15.50
C LYS A 483 -1.69 21.25 -16.14
N LEU A 484 -1.62 20.05 -15.59
CA LEU A 484 -0.92 18.92 -16.19
C LEU A 484 -1.95 17.93 -16.72
N GLU A 485 -1.83 17.56 -18.00
CA GLU A 485 -2.67 16.53 -18.63
C GLU A 485 -1.91 15.21 -18.64
N LEU A 486 -2.53 14.16 -18.11
CA LEU A 486 -1.95 12.83 -17.96
C LEU A 486 -2.84 11.80 -18.65
N LYS A 487 -2.31 11.21 -19.72
CA LYS A 487 -2.88 9.99 -20.31
C LYS A 487 -2.22 8.78 -19.67
N CYS A 488 -2.99 7.96 -18.98
CA CYS A 488 -2.48 6.82 -18.22
C CYS A 488 -3.41 5.62 -18.34
N LYS A 489 -3.05 4.53 -17.65
CA LYS A 489 -3.95 3.40 -17.43
C LYS A 489 -4.35 3.33 -15.97
N THR A 490 -5.64 3.29 -15.70
CA THR A 490 -6.21 3.11 -14.37
C THR A 490 -6.84 1.73 -14.31
N LEU A 491 -6.28 0.85 -13.46
CA LEU A 491 -6.67 -0.57 -13.39
C LEU A 491 -6.66 -1.28 -14.75
N GLY A 492 -5.73 -0.90 -15.64
CA GLY A 492 -5.58 -1.48 -16.98
C GLY A 492 -6.40 -0.79 -18.08
N PHE A 493 -7.35 0.08 -17.73
CA PHE A 493 -8.18 0.84 -18.69
C PHE A 493 -7.55 2.19 -19.02
N ASP A 494 -7.64 2.60 -20.29
CA ASP A 494 -7.16 3.93 -20.70
C ASP A 494 -7.95 5.03 -19.98
N ASP A 495 -7.23 6.00 -19.44
CA ASP A 495 -7.79 7.06 -18.60
C ASP A 495 -7.09 8.39 -18.91
N HIS A 496 -7.79 9.49 -18.68
CA HIS A 496 -7.28 10.83 -18.89
C HIS A 496 -7.54 11.68 -17.65
N LEU A 497 -6.46 12.10 -17.00
CA LEU A 497 -6.48 12.89 -15.79
C LEU A 497 -5.97 14.31 -16.08
N VAL A 498 -6.57 15.28 -15.41
CA VAL A 498 -6.06 16.65 -15.35
C VAL A 498 -5.69 16.97 -13.92
N ILE A 499 -4.47 17.42 -13.71
CA ILE A 499 -3.89 17.65 -12.39
C ILE A 499 -3.67 19.15 -12.22
N ARG A 500 -4.04 19.67 -11.04
CA ARG A 500 -3.89 21.08 -10.67
C ARG A 500 -3.31 21.21 -9.27
N ASN A 501 -2.59 22.30 -9.03
CA ASN A 501 -2.11 22.62 -7.69
C ASN A 501 -3.28 23.04 -6.80
N SER A 502 -3.45 22.34 -5.68
CA SER A 502 -4.49 22.59 -4.70
C SER A 502 -3.90 22.76 -3.29
N THR A 503 -2.70 23.35 -3.19
CA THR A 503 -2.03 23.60 -1.92
C THR A 503 -2.96 24.38 -0.97
N VAL A 504 -2.99 23.95 0.28
CA VAL A 504 -3.75 24.58 1.36
C VAL A 504 -2.87 25.61 2.05
N LEU A 505 -3.28 26.88 1.99
CA LEU A 505 -2.49 28.01 2.49
C LEU A 505 -3.21 28.70 3.65
N THR A 506 -2.44 29.05 4.68
CA THR A 506 -2.85 29.92 5.77
C THR A 506 -2.69 31.38 5.37
N MET A 507 -3.26 32.30 6.15
CA MET A 507 -3.06 33.73 5.94
C MET A 507 -1.57 34.12 5.98
N GLN A 508 -0.81 33.55 6.90
CA GLN A 508 0.62 33.81 7.04
C GLN A 508 1.40 33.28 5.83
N ASP A 509 1.04 32.10 5.31
CA ASP A 509 1.67 31.53 4.13
C ASP A 509 1.46 32.43 2.91
N VAL A 510 0.23 32.90 2.69
CA VAL A 510 -0.08 33.79 1.57
C VAL A 510 0.71 35.08 1.65
N GLU A 511 0.78 35.72 2.82
CA GLU A 511 1.56 36.94 2.99
C GLU A 511 3.06 36.70 2.73
N ARG A 512 3.61 35.64 3.31
CA ARG A 512 5.02 35.27 3.15
C ARG A 512 5.35 34.97 1.68
N LEU A 513 4.57 34.12 1.03
CA LEU A 513 4.80 33.70 -0.34
C LEU A 513 4.59 34.84 -1.34
N ARG A 514 3.58 35.70 -1.15
CA ARG A 514 3.40 36.89 -2.01
C ARG A 514 4.63 37.82 -1.93
N LYS A 515 5.19 38.05 -0.73
CA LYS A 515 6.43 38.83 -0.56
C LYS A 515 7.61 38.18 -1.31
N MET A 516 7.76 36.86 -1.21
CA MET A 516 8.84 36.13 -1.88
C MET A 516 8.72 36.15 -3.40
N VAL A 517 7.53 35.91 -3.96
CA VAL A 517 7.29 35.92 -5.40
C VAL A 517 7.49 37.32 -5.97
N THR A 518 6.96 38.36 -5.31
CA THR A 518 7.16 39.75 -5.73
C THR A 518 8.64 40.12 -5.72
N LYS A 519 9.40 39.74 -4.68
CA LYS A 519 10.85 39.97 -4.60
C LYS A 519 11.61 39.28 -5.74
N ARG A 520 11.24 38.04 -6.10
CA ARG A 520 11.82 37.31 -7.24
C ARG A 520 11.47 37.96 -8.58
N GLN A 521 10.24 38.39 -8.78
CA GLN A 521 9.82 39.09 -10.01
C GLN A 521 10.55 40.43 -10.18
N VAL A 522 10.68 41.22 -9.11
CA VAL A 522 11.45 42.47 -9.12
C VAL A 522 12.93 42.22 -9.35
N GLY A 523 13.50 41.15 -8.77
CA GLY A 523 14.89 40.74 -9.03
C GLY A 523 15.12 40.31 -10.48
N ALA A 524 14.19 39.54 -11.06
CA ALA A 524 14.24 39.12 -12.46
C ALA A 524 14.07 40.30 -13.43
N GLN A 525 13.19 41.26 -13.11
CA GLN A 525 13.04 42.50 -13.89
C GLN A 525 14.32 43.35 -13.83
N LYS A 526 14.94 43.51 -12.67
CA LYS A 526 16.23 44.21 -12.54
C LYS A 526 17.37 43.49 -13.28
N ALA A 527 17.38 42.16 -13.30
CA ALA A 527 18.34 41.36 -14.07
C ALA A 527 18.11 41.46 -15.59
N ALA A 528 16.86 41.59 -16.03
CA ALA A 528 16.52 41.82 -17.43
C ALA A 528 16.89 43.25 -17.88
N GLU A 529 16.66 44.26 -17.05
CA GLU A 529 17.02 45.66 -17.31
C GLU A 529 18.55 45.89 -17.30
N THR A 530 19.31 45.12 -16.51
CA THR A 530 20.79 45.14 -16.54
C THR A 530 21.33 44.45 -17.80
N ASN A 531 20.74 43.34 -18.24
CA ASN A 531 21.10 42.69 -19.49
C ASN A 531 20.71 43.49 -20.76
N GLU A 532 19.68 44.35 -20.70
CA GLU A 532 19.35 45.27 -21.80
C GLU A 532 20.22 46.54 -21.82
N SER A 533 20.84 46.92 -20.69
CA SER A 533 21.74 48.09 -20.63
C SER A 533 23.20 47.79 -21.00
N ASP A 534 23.60 46.52 -21.04
CA ASP A 534 24.92 46.07 -21.52
C ASP A 534 24.98 45.76 -23.03
N ALA A 535 23.88 45.96 -23.77
CA ALA A 535 23.84 45.85 -25.23
C ALA A 535 24.09 47.21 -25.94
N LYS A 536 25.26 47.82 -25.72
CA LYS A 536 25.87 48.79 -26.65
C LYS A 536 27.33 48.41 -26.88
N PRO A 537 27.83 48.46 -28.14
CA PRO A 537 29.15 47.96 -28.45
C PRO A 537 30.20 48.97 -27.98
N SER A 538 31.06 48.57 -27.04
CA SER A 538 32.32 49.25 -26.79
C SER A 538 33.40 48.61 -27.67
N ASN A 539 33.99 49.45 -28.52
CA ASN A 539 35.14 49.15 -29.34
C ASN A 539 36.40 49.38 -28.49
N GLU A 540 37.33 48.40 -28.48
CA GLU A 540 38.76 48.50 -28.10
C GLU A 540 39.06 48.93 -26.63
N GLU A 541 40.04 48.42 -25.89
CA GLU A 541 41.34 47.81 -26.18
C GLU A 541 41.87 47.12 -24.91
N ALA A 542 42.79 46.17 -25.07
CA ALA A 542 43.37 45.35 -24.01
C ALA A 542 44.30 46.10 -23.03
N LYS A 543 44.33 45.66 -21.76
CA LYS A 543 45.56 45.64 -20.94
C LYS A 543 45.47 44.69 -19.74
N GLU A 544 46.47 43.82 -19.65
CA GLU A 544 46.78 42.92 -18.55
C GLU A 544 47.18 43.66 -17.26
N GLY A 545 46.89 43.05 -16.11
CA GLY A 545 47.42 43.43 -14.79
C GLY A 545 46.88 42.52 -13.69
N SER A 546 47.79 41.87 -12.96
CA SER A 546 47.54 40.86 -11.91
C SER A 546 47.38 41.45 -10.51
N ASP A 547 47.05 40.53 -9.57
CA ASP A 547 47.09 40.62 -8.10
C ASP A 547 45.97 41.46 -7.47
N GLY A 548 45.28 41.07 -6.40
CA GLY A 548 45.33 39.96 -5.45
C GLY A 548 44.40 40.34 -4.28
N ASN A 549 43.85 39.33 -3.58
CA ASN A 549 43.44 39.37 -2.16
C ASN A 549 42.50 40.49 -1.62
N ASP A 550 41.32 40.12 -1.11
CA ASP A 550 41.11 39.89 0.33
C ASP A 550 39.62 39.65 0.66
N ASP A 551 39.47 39.02 1.83
CA ASP A 551 38.29 38.48 2.50
C ASP A 551 37.11 39.46 2.68
N ASP A 552 35.91 38.91 2.83
CA ASP A 552 35.05 39.32 3.95
C ASP A 552 34.09 38.21 4.39
N ASN A 553 34.23 37.92 5.67
CA ASN A 553 33.54 36.99 6.53
C ASN A 553 32.34 37.71 7.16
N ASP A 554 31.14 37.13 7.10
CA ASP A 554 30.05 37.51 8.01
C ASP A 554 29.18 36.28 8.32
N GLY A 555 29.61 35.54 9.34
CA GLY A 555 28.75 34.69 10.14
C GLY A 555 28.02 35.54 11.18
N ALA A 556 26.69 35.44 11.23
CA ALA A 556 25.88 35.90 12.34
C ALA A 556 24.86 34.82 12.72
N ASP A 557 24.87 34.50 14.02
CA ASP A 557 24.19 33.41 14.70
C ASP A 557 22.66 33.40 14.53
N LEU A 558 22.10 32.22 14.24
CA LEU A 558 20.67 31.93 14.39
C LEU A 558 20.46 31.15 15.69
N GLN A 559 19.58 31.67 16.54
CA GLN A 559 19.17 31.07 17.82
C GLN A 559 18.43 29.75 17.61
N ASP A 560 18.70 28.79 18.49
CA ASP A 560 18.09 27.46 18.52
C ASP A 560 16.55 27.54 18.62
N GLY A 561 15.88 27.24 17.51
CA GLY A 561 14.41 27.20 17.38
C GLY A 561 13.91 26.90 15.96
N GLU A 562 14.75 27.01 14.93
CA GLU A 562 14.37 26.89 13.52
C GLU A 562 14.94 25.63 12.82
N LYS A 563 14.83 24.44 13.44
CA LYS A 563 15.22 23.17 12.79
C LYS A 563 14.04 22.35 12.24
N GLY A 564 12.90 22.99 11.97
CA GLY A 564 11.67 22.34 11.48
C GLY A 564 11.17 22.82 10.12
N CYS A 565 12.06 23.38 9.28
CA CYS A 565 11.68 23.80 7.93
C CYS A 565 12.82 23.44 6.97
N ILE A 566 12.86 22.17 6.56
CA ILE A 566 13.72 21.75 5.47
C ILE A 566 13.13 22.35 4.18
N VAL A 567 13.83 23.39 3.72
CA VAL A 567 14.01 23.91 2.36
C VAL A 567 12.96 23.50 1.29
N MET A 568 12.26 24.51 0.77
CA MET A 568 11.34 24.50 -0.40
C MET A 568 11.96 24.03 -1.72
#